data_AF-A0A9D5I9P5-F1
#
_entry.id   AF-A0A9D5I9P5-F1
#
_cell.length_a   1.000
_cell.length_b   1.000
_cell.length_c   1.000
_cell.angle_alpha   90.00
_cell.angle_beta   90.00
_cell.angle_gamma   90.00
#
_symmetry.space_group_name_H-M   'P 1'
#
loop_
_entity.id
_entity.type
_entity.pdbx_description
1 polymer ?
#
loop_
_entity_poly.entity_id
_entity_poly.type
_entity_poly.pdbx_seq_one_letter_code
_entity_poly.pdbx_strand_id
1 'polypeptide(L)'
;MARPHRSMPLFDLILGAQPADPAHAISSAAAARIHTIQRIIQVNPSATEDFLAGFGDRALTNYLDHLDAASAPRGRQAYWQRRNETPAIWGRNVPD
;
A
#
# COMPACT_ATOMS: atom_id res chain seq x y z
N MET A 1 17.98 -44.97 44.58
CA MET A 1 17.34 -43.64 44.68
C MET A 1 17.35 -42.98 43.32
N ALA A 2 16.20 -42.48 42.89
CA ALA A 2 15.89 -42.03 41.55
C ALA A 2 16.48 -40.65 41.22
N ARG A 3 16.96 -40.48 39.97
CA ARG A 3 16.80 -39.26 39.18
C ARG A 3 16.77 -39.63 37.69
N PRO A 4 15.64 -39.52 36.98
CA PRO A 4 15.65 -39.62 35.53
C PRO A 4 16.25 -38.34 34.95
N HIS A 5 17.40 -38.46 34.28
CA HIS A 5 17.90 -37.40 33.41
C HIS A 5 16.93 -37.29 32.22
N ARG A 6 16.04 -36.29 32.28
CA ARG A 6 15.20 -35.87 31.17
C ARG A 6 16.13 -35.43 30.04
N SER A 7 16.23 -36.26 29.01
CA SER A 7 16.78 -35.91 27.70
C SER A 7 16.12 -34.61 27.23
N MET A 8 16.86 -33.50 27.30
CA MET A 8 16.49 -32.27 26.61
C MET A 8 17.16 -32.34 25.23
N PRO A 9 16.38 -32.51 24.14
CA PRO A 9 16.97 -32.52 22.81
C PRO A 9 17.61 -31.16 22.50
N LEU A 10 18.89 -31.22 22.13
CA LEU A 10 19.76 -30.14 21.68
C LEU A 10 19.33 -29.60 20.28
N PHE A 11 18.05 -29.27 20.09
CA PHE A 11 17.51 -28.84 18.79
C PHE A 11 17.08 -27.37 18.73
N ASP A 12 17.15 -26.61 19.83
CA ASP A 12 16.74 -25.19 19.85
C ASP A 12 17.87 -24.20 19.46
N LEU A 13 18.80 -24.63 18.59
CA LEU A 13 19.92 -23.78 18.18
C LEU A 13 20.14 -23.76 16.66
N ILE A 14 19.09 -23.56 15.87
CA ILE A 14 19.17 -22.88 14.56
C ILE A 14 17.84 -22.16 14.35
N LEU A 15 17.94 -20.84 14.21
CA LEU A 15 16.97 -19.89 13.66
C LEU A 15 15.83 -20.57 12.88
N GLY A 16 14.68 -20.71 13.52
CA GLY A 16 13.43 -21.09 12.88
C GLY A 16 12.99 -20.02 11.90
N ALA A 17 13.62 -19.97 10.72
CA ALA A 17 12.98 -19.47 9.53
C ALA A 17 11.86 -20.45 9.20
N GLN A 18 10.72 -20.28 9.88
CA GLN A 18 9.46 -20.93 9.54
C GLN A 18 9.30 -20.82 8.02
N PRO A 19 9.16 -21.91 7.25
CA PRO A 19 8.78 -21.78 5.86
C PRO A 19 7.43 -21.08 5.88
N ALA A 20 7.39 -19.83 5.41
CA ALA A 20 6.16 -19.06 5.39
C ALA A 20 5.13 -19.87 4.61
N ASP A 21 4.11 -20.37 5.30
CA ASP A 21 3.03 -21.11 4.68
C ASP A 21 2.43 -20.21 3.59
N PRO A 22 2.41 -20.65 2.31
CA PRO A 22 1.98 -19.79 1.21
C PRO A 22 0.54 -19.32 1.39
N ALA A 23 -0.30 -20.12 2.06
CA ALA A 23 -1.66 -19.75 2.44
C ALA A 23 -1.70 -18.54 3.40
N HIS A 24 -0.76 -18.45 4.36
CA HIS A 24 -0.69 -17.34 5.31
C HIS A 24 -0.19 -16.06 4.64
N ALA A 25 0.76 -16.17 3.70
CA ALA A 25 1.26 -15.03 2.92
C ALA A 25 0.18 -14.43 1.99
N ILE A 26 -0.66 -15.28 1.38
CA ILE A 26 -1.77 -14.82 0.53
C ILE A 26 -2.84 -14.13 1.38
N SER A 27 -3.16 -14.68 2.55
CA SER A 27 -4.13 -14.07 3.48
C SER A 27 -3.66 -12.72 4.01
N SER A 28 -2.37 -12.58 4.35
CA SER A 28 -1.81 -11.32 4.82
C SER A 28 -1.75 -10.27 3.71
N ALA A 29 -1.42 -10.65 2.48
CA ALA A 29 -1.46 -9.76 1.32
C ALA A 29 -2.89 -9.26 1.02
N ALA A 30 -3.88 -10.14 1.06
CA ALA A 30 -5.28 -9.76 0.88
C ALA A 30 -5.76 -8.81 1.99
N ALA A 31 -5.39 -9.06 3.25
CA ALA A 31 -5.70 -8.17 4.36
C ALA A 31 -5.04 -6.79 4.20
N ALA A 32 -3.77 -6.76 3.76
CA ALA A 32 -3.06 -5.51 3.49
C ALA A 32 -3.76 -4.69 2.40
N ARG A 33 -4.19 -5.34 1.30
CA ARG A 33 -4.95 -4.69 0.22
C ARG A 33 -6.24 -4.07 0.74
N ILE A 34 -7.03 -4.81 1.51
CA ILE A 34 -8.29 -4.31 2.10
C ILE A 34 -8.01 -3.08 2.97
N HIS A 35 -6.98 -3.13 3.81
CA HIS A 35 -6.59 -2.01 4.65
C HIS A 35 -6.21 -0.77 3.82
N THR A 36 -5.45 -0.94 2.74
CA THR A 36 -5.11 0.17 1.82
C THR A 36 -6.35 0.77 1.17
N ILE A 37 -7.29 -0.04 0.70
CA ILE A 37 -8.55 0.43 0.10
C ILE A 37 -9.36 1.25 1.11
N GLN A 38 -9.54 0.73 2.32
CA GLN A 38 -10.29 1.44 3.38
C GLN A 38 -9.63 2.77 3.72
N ARG A 39 -8.30 2.83 3.76
CA ARG A 39 -7.57 4.07 4.01
C ARG A 39 -7.76 5.08 2.88
N ILE A 40 -7.72 4.64 1.62
CA ILE A 40 -7.99 5.50 0.47
C ILE A 40 -9.40 6.09 0.55
N ILE A 41 -10.42 5.29 0.85
CA ILE A 41 -11.82 5.75 0.97
C ILE A 41 -11.96 6.76 2.10
N GLN A 42 -11.28 6.54 3.23
CA GLN A 42 -11.29 7.47 4.35
C GLN A 42 -10.70 8.84 3.99
N VAL A 43 -9.65 8.88 3.17
CA VAL A 43 -8.99 10.12 2.73
C VAL A 43 -9.72 10.76 1.55
N ASN A 44 -10.25 9.95 0.63
CA ASN A 44 -10.98 10.37 -0.56
C ASN A 44 -12.33 9.62 -0.67
N PRO A 45 -13.41 10.13 -0.06
CA PRO A 45 -14.73 9.50 -0.06
C PRO A 45 -15.36 9.36 -1.45
N SER A 46 -14.85 10.04 -2.48
CA SER A 46 -15.35 9.89 -3.85
C SER A 46 -14.79 8.65 -4.56
N ALA A 47 -13.73 8.03 -4.04
CA ALA A 47 -13.22 6.78 -4.57
C ALA A 47 -14.09 5.63 -4.05
N THR A 48 -14.76 4.89 -4.94
CA THR A 48 -15.57 3.72 -4.57
C THR A 48 -14.75 2.44 -4.55
N GLU A 49 -15.23 1.43 -3.82
CA GLU A 49 -14.58 0.11 -3.78
C GLU A 49 -14.51 -0.55 -5.17
N ASP A 50 -15.59 -0.47 -5.96
CA ASP A 50 -15.62 -0.96 -7.36
C ASP A 50 -14.54 -0.31 -8.23
N PHE A 51 -14.33 1.00 -8.08
CA PHE A 51 -13.28 1.70 -8.81
C PHE A 51 -11.89 1.20 -8.39
N LEU A 52 -11.66 1.01 -7.08
CA LEU A 52 -10.37 0.58 -6.53
C LEU A 52 -10.08 -0.91 -6.78
N ALA A 53 -11.12 -1.74 -6.96
CA ALA A 53 -10.99 -3.17 -7.23
C ALA A 53 -10.20 -3.46 -8.52
N GLY A 54 -10.28 -2.57 -9.52
CA GLY A 54 -9.56 -2.71 -10.79
C GLY A 54 -8.04 -2.45 -10.71
N PHE A 55 -7.54 -1.89 -9.61
CA PHE A 55 -6.13 -1.52 -9.47
C PHE A 55 -5.32 -2.60 -8.73
N GLY A 56 -4.08 -2.83 -9.16
CA GLY A 56 -3.15 -3.70 -8.43
C GLY A 56 -2.63 -3.07 -7.14
N ASP A 57 -2.09 -3.87 -6.23
CA ASP A 57 -1.67 -3.43 -4.88
C ASP A 57 -0.67 -2.27 -4.92
N ARG A 58 0.34 -2.33 -5.81
CA ARG A 58 1.32 -1.23 -5.98
C ARG A 58 0.67 0.08 -6.40
N ALA A 59 -0.35 0.02 -7.27
CA ALA A 59 -1.05 1.21 -7.73
C ALA A 59 -1.88 1.82 -6.59
N LEU A 60 -2.52 0.98 -5.78
CA LEU A 60 -3.24 1.43 -4.58
C LEU A 60 -2.30 2.08 -3.56
N THR A 61 -1.13 1.48 -3.28
CA THR A 61 -0.13 2.09 -2.38
C THR A 61 0.35 3.43 -2.90
N ASN A 62 0.73 3.51 -4.18
CA ASN A 62 1.17 4.78 -4.79
C ASN A 62 0.08 5.86 -4.75
N TYR A 63 -1.17 5.46 -4.96
CA TYR A 63 -2.30 6.38 -4.91
C TYR A 63 -2.52 6.90 -3.48
N LEU A 64 -2.42 6.03 -2.47
CA LEU A 64 -2.50 6.43 -1.08
C LEU A 64 -1.37 7.40 -0.70
N ASP A 65 -0.13 7.12 -1.10
CA ASP A 65 1.01 8.02 -0.86
C ASP A 65 0.78 9.40 -1.51
N HIS A 66 0.21 9.41 -2.72
CA HIS A 66 -0.15 10.65 -3.41
C HIS A 66 -1.23 11.44 -2.65
N LEU A 67 -2.24 10.76 -2.13
CA LEU A 67 -3.28 11.39 -1.33
C LEU A 67 -2.71 11.97 -0.03
N ASP A 68 -1.88 11.23 0.69
CA ASP A 68 -1.24 11.72 1.92
C ASP A 68 -0.34 12.95 1.65
N ALA A 69 0.41 12.94 0.55
CA ALA A 69 1.20 14.10 0.11
C ALA A 69 0.33 15.31 -0.29
N ALA A 70 -0.84 15.07 -0.88
CA ALA A 70 -1.77 16.10 -1.30
C ALA A 70 -2.62 16.67 -0.15
N SER A 71 -2.85 15.88 0.91
CA SER A 71 -3.60 16.26 2.11
C SER A 71 -2.78 17.12 3.08
N ALA A 72 -1.45 17.17 2.95
CA ALA A 72 -0.65 18.13 3.69
C ALA A 72 -1.06 19.57 3.31
N PRO A 73 -1.17 20.51 4.28
CA PRO A 73 -1.38 21.91 3.94
C PRO A 73 -0.24 22.30 2.99
N ARG A 74 -0.60 22.74 1.78
CA ARG A 74 0.34 23.23 0.78
C ARG A 74 1.13 24.37 1.43
N GLY A 75 2.27 24.03 2.02
CA GLY A 75 3.11 24.97 2.72
C GLY A 75 3.58 26.04 1.75
N ARG A 76 4.19 27.11 2.27
CA ARG A 76 4.74 28.22 1.47
C ARG A 76 5.70 27.79 0.32
N GLN A 77 6.13 26.53 0.30
CA GLN A 77 6.99 25.89 -0.70
C GLN A 77 6.25 25.04 -1.76
N ALA A 78 4.91 24.94 -1.71
CA ALA A 78 4.12 24.22 -2.69
C ALA A 78 4.00 25.03 -3.99
N TYR A 79 5.10 25.13 -4.72
CA TYR A 79 5.15 25.78 -6.01
C TYR A 79 4.52 24.87 -7.06
N TRP A 80 3.58 25.40 -7.85
CA TRP A 80 3.11 24.75 -9.05
C TRP A 80 4.24 24.72 -10.08
N GLN A 81 5.07 23.68 -10.04
CA GLN A 81 6.08 23.46 -11.06
C GLN A 81 5.41 22.83 -12.28
N ARG A 82 5.04 23.68 -13.25
CA ARG A 82 4.60 23.17 -14.55
C ARG A 82 5.78 22.48 -15.23
N ARG A 83 5.56 21.26 -15.72
CA ARG A 83 6.49 20.63 -16.66
C ARG A 83 6.47 21.46 -17.94
N ASN A 84 7.64 21.81 -18.49
CA ASN A 84 7.79 22.64 -19.69
C ASN A 84 7.12 22.06 -20.95
N GLU A 85 6.60 20.84 -20.86
CA GLU A 85 6.00 20.07 -21.95
C GLU A 85 4.48 20.27 -22.07
N THR A 86 3.84 21.04 -21.17
CA THR A 86 2.38 21.21 -21.16
C THR A 86 1.97 22.61 -21.64
N PRO A 87 1.38 22.76 -22.84
CA PRO A 87 0.94 24.06 -23.35
C PRO A 87 -0.10 24.70 -22.41
N ALA A 88 0.03 26.01 -22.21
CA ALA A 88 -0.74 26.77 -21.24
C ALA A 88 -2.22 26.99 -21.61
N ILE A 89 -2.61 26.69 -22.85
CA ILE A 89 -3.94 26.99 -23.39
C ILE A 89 -4.45 25.77 -24.15
N TRP A 90 -5.54 25.18 -23.67
CA TRP A 90 -6.37 24.26 -24.47
C TRP A 90 -7.42 25.11 -25.18
N GLY A 91 -7.15 25.50 -26.42
CA GLY A 91 -8.16 26.14 -27.26
C GLY A 91 -9.27 25.15 -27.57
N ARG A 92 -10.54 25.49 -27.31
CA ARG A 92 -11.67 24.72 -27.84
C ARG A 92 -11.59 24.82 -29.37
N ASN A 93 -11.25 23.73 -30.04
CA ASN A 93 -11.47 23.62 -31.48
C ASN A 93 -13.00 23.66 -31.68
N VAL A 94 -13.49 24.78 -32.23
CA VAL A 94 -14.84 24.87 -32.78
C VAL A 94 -14.69 24.43 -34.24
N PRO A 95 -15.20 23.25 -34.63
CA PRO A 95 -15.27 22.90 -36.05
C PRO A 95 -16.29 23.81 -36.75
N ASP A 96 -15.94 24.25 -37.96
CA ASP A 96 -16.76 25.01 -38.92
C ASP A 96 -17.94 24.14 -39.43
#